data_AF-A0A1D6P2W9-F1
#
_entry.id   AF-A0A1D6P2W9-F1
#
_cell.length_a   1.000
_cell.length_b   1.000
_cell.length_c   1.000
_cell.angle_alpha   90.00
_cell.angle_beta   90.00
_cell.angle_gamma   90.00
#
_symmetry.space_group_name_H-M   'P 1'
#
loop_
_entity.id
_entity.type
_entity.pdbx_description
1 polymer ?
#
loop_
_entity_poly.entity_id
_entity_poly.type
_entity_poly.pdbx_seq_one_letter_code
_entity_poly.pdbx_strand_id
1 'polypeptide(L)'
;MGGPPLFSQRRGKVARHPALIGRHRPFLVTHRAAERWLHHMQQALDATESIDVDSKTKMMNFFRHTAYFLVAGNEMTRQQGHGVACKHATSKPAE
;
A
#
# COMPACT_ATOMS: atom_id res chain seq x y z
N MET A 1 15.15 0.96 1.03
CA MET A 1 16.42 0.25 0.72
C MET A 1 17.62 1.18 0.97
N GLY A 2 17.80 1.68 2.20
CA GLY A 2 19.01 2.42 2.62
C GLY A 2 19.32 3.80 2.01
N GLY A 3 18.75 4.16 0.86
CA GLY A 3 19.05 5.43 0.18
C GLY A 3 18.49 6.70 0.86
N PRO A 4 18.84 7.89 0.33
CA PRO A 4 18.35 9.18 0.84
C PRO A 4 16.80 9.26 0.81
N PRO A 5 16.16 9.99 1.74
CA PRO A 5 14.71 9.99 1.91
C PRO A 5 13.96 10.87 0.89
N LEU A 6 14.27 10.70 -0.41
CA LEU A 6 13.74 11.51 -1.51
C LEU A 6 12.21 11.47 -1.60
N PHE A 7 11.59 10.34 -1.24
CA PHE A 7 10.13 10.21 -1.21
C PHE A 7 9.50 11.22 -0.24
N SER A 8 9.95 11.23 1.01
CA SER A 8 9.43 12.11 2.05
C SER A 8 9.79 13.58 1.80
N GLN A 9 10.95 13.84 1.18
CA GLN A 9 11.35 15.20 0.79
C GLN A 9 10.43 15.78 -0.30
N ARG A 10 10.15 15.03 -1.37
CA ARG A 10 9.33 15.52 -2.49
C ARG A 10 7.84 15.59 -2.18
N ARG A 11 7.32 14.67 -1.34
CA ARG A 11 5.88 14.62 -1.01
C ARG A 11 5.46 15.57 0.13
N GLY A 12 6.40 16.22 0.81
CA GLY A 12 6.13 17.33 1.74
C GLY A 12 5.50 16.95 3.09
N LYS A 13 5.16 17.98 3.91
CA LYS A 13 4.65 17.86 5.29
C LYS A 13 3.32 17.10 5.43
N VAL A 14 2.47 17.08 4.39
CA VAL A 14 1.15 16.39 4.40
C VAL A 14 1.29 14.87 4.17
N ALA A 15 2.48 14.40 3.80
CA ALA A 15 2.72 13.04 3.33
C ALA A 15 4.13 12.53 3.67
N ARG A 16 4.67 12.88 4.83
CA ARG A 16 5.96 12.30 5.30
C ARG A 16 5.90 10.78 5.39
N HIS A 17 4.71 10.24 5.65
CA HIS A 17 4.44 8.82 5.75
C HIS A 17 4.08 8.24 4.36
N PRO A 18 4.74 7.15 3.92
CA PRO A 18 4.39 6.45 2.68
C PRO A 18 2.92 6.11 2.54
N ALA A 19 2.26 5.79 3.67
CA ALA A 19 0.80 5.62 3.79
C ALA A 19 0.21 4.76 2.65
N LEU A 20 0.86 3.62 2.37
CA LEU A 20 0.61 2.83 1.17
C LEU A 20 -0.86 2.40 1.06
N ILE A 21 -1.47 1.89 2.13
CA ILE A 21 -2.89 1.50 2.13
C ILE A 21 -3.80 2.68 1.77
N GLY A 22 -3.63 3.83 2.42
CA GLY A 22 -4.44 5.03 2.16
C GLY A 22 -4.33 5.52 0.71
N ARG A 23 -3.12 5.44 0.13
CA ARG A 23 -2.87 5.82 -1.27
C ARG A 23 -3.40 4.81 -2.28
N HIS A 24 -3.51 3.55 -1.89
CA HIS A 24 -4.04 2.48 -2.75
C HIS A 24 -5.54 2.25 -2.59
N ARG A 25 -6.20 2.93 -1.63
CA ARG A 25 -7.65 2.88 -1.42
C ARG A 25 -8.49 3.16 -2.69
N PRO A 26 -8.13 4.10 -3.59
CA PRO A 26 -8.91 4.34 -4.81
C PRO A 26 -8.86 3.19 -5.82
N PHE A 27 -7.90 2.28 -5.70
CA PHE A 27 -7.71 1.18 -6.65
C PHE A 27 -8.26 -0.12 -6.08
N LEU A 28 -8.70 -1.02 -6.97
CA LEU A 28 -9.14 -2.36 -6.59
C LEU A 28 -7.92 -3.27 -6.50
N VAL A 29 -7.38 -3.44 -5.30
CA VAL A 29 -6.20 -4.28 -5.05
C VAL A 29 -6.64 -5.67 -4.63
N THR A 30 -7.01 -6.51 -5.60
CA THR A 30 -7.37 -7.92 -5.37
C THR A 30 -6.13 -8.82 -5.30
N HIS A 31 -6.32 -10.06 -4.84
CA HIS A 31 -5.28 -11.10 -4.88
C HIS A 31 -4.68 -11.28 -6.28
N ARG A 32 -5.55 -11.36 -7.31
CA ARG A 32 -5.14 -11.47 -8.72
C ARG A 32 -4.35 -10.24 -9.20
N ALA A 33 -4.74 -9.04 -8.74
CA ALA A 33 -4.01 -7.82 -9.08
C ALA A 33 -2.60 -7.81 -8.45
N ALA A 34 -2.47 -8.28 -7.21
CA ALA A 34 -1.19 -8.44 -6.53
C ALA A 34 -0.27 -9.43 -7.27
N GLU A 35 -0.78 -10.60 -7.66
CA GLU A 35 -0.02 -11.58 -8.45
C GLU A 35 0.45 -11.00 -9.78
N ARG A 36 -0.44 -10.27 -10.48
CA ARG A 36 -0.09 -9.64 -11.76
C ARG A 36 0.99 -8.58 -11.60
N TRP A 37 0.92 -7.79 -10.53
CA TRP A 37 1.96 -6.82 -10.21
C TRP A 37 3.30 -7.50 -9.89
N LEU A 38 3.29 -8.58 -9.10
CA LEU A 38 4.49 -9.35 -8.76
C LEU A 38 5.13 -9.99 -9.99
N HIS A 39 4.33 -10.48 -10.95
CA HIS A 39 4.83 -11.00 -12.21
C HIS A 39 5.67 -9.95 -12.97
N HIS A 40 5.17 -8.71 -13.08
CA HIS A 40 5.92 -7.63 -13.71
C HIS A 40 7.17 -7.22 -12.92
N MET A 41 7.10 -7.22 -11.59
CA MET A 41 8.28 -6.96 -10.75
C MET A 41 9.35 -8.02 -10.90
N GLN A 42 8.97 -9.30 -11.04
CA GLN A 42 9.92 -10.38 -11.29
C GLN A 42 10.61 -10.18 -12.63
N GLN A 43 9.86 -9.93 -13.71
CA GLN A 43 10.42 -9.66 -15.03
C GLN A 43 11.36 -8.45 -15.03
N ALA A 44 11.01 -7.38 -14.30
CA ALA A 44 11.85 -6.19 -14.18
C ALA A 44 13.16 -6.47 -13.42
N LEU A 45 13.12 -7.27 -12.35
CA LEU A 45 14.32 -7.70 -11.65
C LEU A 45 15.19 -8.61 -12.53
N ASP A 46 14.57 -9.54 -13.27
CA ASP A 46 15.29 -10.46 -14.15
C ASP A 46 16.03 -9.70 -15.26
N ALA A 47 15.39 -8.69 -15.85
CA ALA A 47 15.97 -7.83 -16.89
C ALA A 47 17.03 -6.84 -16.36
N THR A 48 17.14 -6.64 -15.05
CA THR A 48 18.12 -5.72 -14.45
C THR A 48 19.40 -6.47 -14.09
N GLU A 49 20.44 -6.33 -14.91
CA GLU A 49 21.73 -7.02 -14.71
C GLU A 49 22.56 -6.47 -13.54
N SER A 50 22.35 -5.20 -13.17
CA SER A 50 23.13 -4.52 -12.13
C SER A 50 22.77 -4.91 -10.69
N ILE A 51 21.73 -5.74 -10.50
CA ILE A 51 21.29 -6.21 -9.19
C ILE A 51 21.74 -7.66 -9.03
N ASP A 52 22.43 -7.98 -7.94
CA ASP A 52 22.85 -9.34 -7.64
C ASP A 52 21.68 -10.24 -7.20
N VAL A 53 21.89 -11.55 -7.25
CA VAL A 53 20.84 -12.56 -6.99
C VAL A 53 20.30 -12.50 -5.54
N ASP A 54 21.16 -12.24 -4.56
CA ASP A 54 20.75 -12.14 -3.15
C ASP A 54 19.88 -10.88 -2.92
N SER A 55 20.29 -9.74 -3.50
CA SER A 55 19.48 -8.53 -3.51
C SER A 55 18.14 -8.72 -4.23
N LYS A 56 18.10 -9.37 -5.40
CA LYS A 56 16.84 -9.68 -6.10
C LYS A 56 15.89 -10.50 -5.21
N THR A 57 16.42 -11.49 -4.50
CA THR A 57 15.65 -12.33 -3.57
C THR A 57 15.06 -11.50 -2.42
N LYS A 58 15.87 -10.66 -1.77
CA LYS A 58 15.43 -9.77 -0.68
C LYS A 58 14.37 -8.76 -1.17
N MET A 59 14.57 -8.19 -2.35
CA MET A 59 13.62 -7.27 -2.97
C MET A 59 12.29 -7.96 -3.26
N MET A 60 12.30 -9.15 -3.87
CA MET A 60 11.09 -9.88 -4.20
C MET A 60 10.32 -10.31 -2.94
N ASN A 61 11.01 -10.71 -1.86
CA ASN A 61 10.37 -10.99 -0.57
C ASN A 61 9.67 -9.75 -0.01
N PHE A 62 10.33 -8.59 -0.05
CA PHE A 62 9.72 -7.32 0.37
C PHE A 62 8.51 -6.95 -0.49
N PHE A 63 8.62 -7.08 -1.82
CA PHE A 63 7.52 -6.80 -2.75
C PHE A 63 6.33 -7.72 -2.54
N ARG A 64 6.56 -9.03 -2.39
CA ARG A 64 5.53 -10.04 -2.16
C ARG A 64 4.77 -9.77 -0.87
N HIS A 65 5.49 -9.55 0.23
CA HIS A 65 4.87 -9.21 1.51
C HIS A 65 4.03 -7.92 1.41
N THR A 66 4.59 -6.87 0.82
CA THR A 66 3.91 -5.57 0.69
C THR A 66 2.67 -5.65 -0.20
N ALA A 67 2.71 -6.44 -1.29
CA ALA A 67 1.59 -6.61 -2.19
C ALA A 67 0.38 -7.25 -1.48
N TYR A 68 0.61 -8.33 -0.72
CA TYR A 68 -0.48 -8.96 0.05
C TYR A 68 -0.91 -8.14 1.26
N PHE A 69 -0.01 -7.38 1.89
CA PHE A 69 -0.37 -6.39 2.91
C PHE A 69 -1.34 -5.33 2.35
N LEU A 70 -1.13 -4.89 1.11
CA LEU A 70 -2.05 -3.97 0.44
C LEU A 70 -3.40 -4.59 0.11
N VAL A 71 -3.45 -5.88 -0.27
CA VAL A 71 -4.72 -6.61 -0.47
C VAL A 71 -5.53 -6.62 0.81
N ALA A 72 -4.92 -7.05 1.92
CA ALA A 72 -5.58 -7.07 3.24
C ALA A 72 -6.04 -5.66 3.67
N GLY A 73 -5.21 -4.64 3.46
CA GLY A 73 -5.57 -3.25 3.74
C GLY A 73 -6.72 -2.72 2.85
N ASN A 74 -6.77 -3.12 1.59
CA ASN A 74 -7.85 -2.75 0.67
C ASN A 74 -9.18 -3.40 1.08
N GLU A 75 -9.15 -4.68 1.44
CA GLU A 75 -10.32 -5.40 1.95
C GLU A 75 -10.87 -4.75 3.22
N MET A 76 -10.00 -4.46 4.19
CA MET A 76 -10.39 -3.81 5.45
C MET A 76 -10.96 -2.40 5.25
N THR A 77 -10.32 -1.57 4.41
CA THR A 77 -10.80 -0.21 4.14
C THR A 77 -12.11 -0.17 3.36
N ARG A 78 -12.39 -1.19 2.54
CA ARG A 78 -13.68 -1.35 1.84
C ARG A 78 -14.79 -1.86 2.75
N GLN A 79 -14.48 -2.75 3.69
CA GLN A 79 -15.41 -3.17 4.74
C GLN A 79 -15.82 -1.98 5.61
N GLN A 80 -14.88 -1.10 5.98
CA GLN A 80 -15.19 0.12 6.74
C GLN A 80 -15.97 1.18 5.95
N GLY A 81 -15.98 1.11 4.61
CA GLY A 81 -16.81 1.97 3.76
C GLY A 81 -18.30 1.58 3.78
N HIS A 82 -18.64 0.38 4.23
CA HIS A 82 -20.02 -0.05 4.48
C HIS A 82 -20.43 0.34 5.91
N GLY A 83 -20.71 1.64 6.08
CA GLY A 83 -21.52 2.22 7.16
C GLY A 83 -21.33 1.68 8.57
N VAL A 84 -20.34 2.19 9.31
CA VAL A 84 -20.57 2.37 10.76
C VAL A 84 -21.48 3.58 10.90
N ALA A 85 -22.78 3.33 11.06
CA ALA A 85 -23.71 4.37 11.48
C ALA A 85 -23.28 4.86 12.85
N CYS A 86 -22.66 6.05 12.90
CA CYS A 86 -22.32 6.72 14.16
C CYS A 86 -23.61 6.94 14.96
N LYS A 87 -23.82 6.16 16.02
CA LYS A 87 -25.00 6.22 16.91
C LYS A 87 -25.06 7.47 17.81
N HIS A 88 -24.23 8.49 17.58
CA HIS A 88 -24.10 9.64 18.47
C HIS A 88 -24.55 10.97 17.84
N ALA A 89 -25.70 10.97 17.17
CA ALA A 89 -26.40 12.20 16.78
C ALA A 89 -27.77 12.25 17.46
N THR A 90 -27.82 12.16 18.79
CA THR A 90 -29.00 12.58 19.55
C THR A 90 -28.80 14.01 20.03
N SER A 91 -29.40 14.91 19.25
CA SER A 91 -29.87 16.25 19.58
C SER A 91 -29.74 16.70 21.04
N LYS A 92 -28.98 17.78 21.23
CA LYS A 92 -29.04 18.68 22.39
C LYS A 92 -30.45 19.31 22.46
N PRO A 93 -31.19 19.22 23.58
CA PRO A 93 -32.30 20.15 23.80
C PRO A 93 -31.71 21.49 24.26
N ALA A 94 -32.15 22.55 23.60
CA ALA A 94 -32.05 23.90 24.12
C ALA A 94 -33.30 24.15 24.96
N GLU A 95 -33.12 24.33 26.27
CA GLU A 95 -33.80 25.34 27.10
C GLU A 95 -32.99 25.53 28.39
#